data_AF-A0A660THS5-F1
#
_entry.id   AF-A0A660THS5-F1
#
_cell.length_a   1.000
_cell.length_b   1.000
_cell.length_c   1.000
_cell.angle_alpha   90.00
_cell.angle_beta   90.00
_cell.angle_gamma   90.00
#
_symmetry.space_group_name_H-M   'P 1'
#
loop_
_entity.id
_entity.type
_entity.pdbx_description
1 polymer ?
#
loop_
_entity_poly.entity_id
_entity_poly.type
_entity_poly.pdbx_seq_one_letter_code
_entity_poly.pdbx_strand_id
1 'polypeptide(L)'
;MAEEKDQLTAEVWSDESIFRVENHIINNIFACRTPDAVEAALTYTRFLRISGLTNENYPLFLKLLEIDNHYVIDSLIGEDDPFLLLTPIQPTKHLISTCFRLLTNWHPGGIYPKTLSIVLGVLQVAYSYAKDGYRIHKLSVNDVNNLGKHLNKDKGQTDPVNRAILDILDRISRLEGQGDDEMELIARQCNLIRTHFFDKRKKMEDAIPQVLLVKSDYLVKEVLPNTVFED
;
A
#
# COMPACT_ATOMS: atom_id res chain seq x y z
N MET A 1 -43.74 8.56 -22.99
CA MET A 1 -42.72 7.57 -22.58
C MET A 1 -41.34 7.76 -23.22
N ALA A 2 -41.19 8.00 -24.53
CA ALA A 2 -39.88 8.39 -25.10
C ALA A 2 -39.57 9.88 -24.84
N GLU A 3 -40.56 10.76 -24.97
CA GLU A 3 -40.42 12.20 -24.71
C GLU A 3 -40.26 12.54 -23.20
N GLU A 4 -40.77 11.69 -22.31
CA GLU A 4 -40.58 11.82 -20.85
C GLU A 4 -39.15 11.45 -20.41
N LYS A 5 -38.50 10.53 -21.15
CA LYS A 5 -37.08 10.23 -20.93
C LYS A 5 -36.19 11.37 -21.37
N ASP A 6 -36.61 12.12 -22.38
CA ASP A 6 -35.83 13.22 -22.96
C ASP A 6 -35.97 14.53 -22.16
N GLN A 7 -37.10 14.72 -21.47
CA GLN A 7 -37.28 15.82 -20.51
C GLN A 7 -36.43 15.68 -19.24
N LEU A 8 -36.10 14.45 -18.84
CA LEU A 8 -35.10 14.18 -17.77
C LEU A 8 -33.66 14.53 -18.21
N THR A 9 -33.38 14.54 -19.51
CA THR A 9 -32.07 14.90 -20.07
C THR A 9 -31.87 16.42 -20.20
N ALA A 10 -32.96 17.18 -20.22
CA ALA A 10 -32.94 18.64 -20.42
C ALA A 10 -32.73 19.43 -19.11
N GLU A 11 -32.92 18.82 -17.94
CA GLU A 11 -32.55 19.40 -16.64
C GLU A 11 -31.15 18.97 -16.19
N VAL A 12 -30.17 19.79 -16.61
CA VAL A 12 -28.97 20.21 -15.86
C VAL A 12 -27.97 19.12 -15.43
N TRP A 13 -27.14 18.66 -16.36
CA TRP A 13 -25.82 18.13 -15.99
C TRP A 13 -25.02 19.21 -15.27
N SER A 14 -24.80 19.05 -13.96
CA SER A 14 -23.86 19.88 -13.20
C SER A 14 -22.43 19.37 -13.35
N ASP A 15 -21.43 20.25 -13.20
CA ASP A 15 -20.01 19.85 -13.21
C ASP A 15 -19.72 18.74 -12.19
N GLU A 16 -20.37 18.79 -11.02
CA GLU A 16 -20.28 17.74 -9.99
C GLU A 16 -20.83 16.39 -10.49
N SER A 17 -21.93 16.41 -11.23
CA SER A 17 -22.53 15.20 -11.80
C SER A 17 -21.64 14.59 -12.88
N ILE A 18 -21.04 15.44 -13.73
CA ILE A 18 -20.08 15.02 -14.75
C ILE A 18 -18.85 14.40 -14.06
N PHE A 19 -18.25 15.10 -13.10
CA PHE A 19 -17.09 14.61 -12.34
C PHE A 19 -17.36 13.28 -11.64
N ARG A 20 -18.56 13.08 -11.08
CA ARG A 20 -18.95 11.82 -10.46
C ARG A 20 -18.99 10.67 -11.46
N VAL A 21 -19.56 10.90 -12.65
CA VAL A 21 -19.63 9.89 -13.73
C VAL A 21 -18.23 9.58 -14.25
N GLU A 22 -17.40 10.59 -14.49
CA GLU A 22 -16.01 10.41 -14.91
C GLU A 22 -15.21 9.58 -13.89
N ASN A 23 -15.30 9.92 -12.60
CA ASN A 23 -14.66 9.15 -11.55
C ASN A 23 -15.15 7.70 -11.49
N HIS A 24 -16.44 7.45 -11.71
CA HIS A 24 -16.98 6.10 -11.74
C HIS A 24 -16.38 5.29 -12.91
N ILE A 25 -16.28 5.88 -14.09
CA ILE A 25 -15.66 5.25 -15.27
C ILE A 25 -14.18 4.96 -15.01
N ILE A 26 -13.44 5.94 -14.46
CA ILE A 26 -12.02 5.76 -14.10
C ILE A 26 -11.85 4.65 -13.07
N ASN A 27 -12.73 4.57 -12.06
CA ASN A 27 -12.68 3.48 -11.08
C ASN A 27 -12.94 2.11 -11.72
N ASN A 28 -13.80 2.03 -12.73
CA ASN A 28 -14.04 0.79 -13.47
C ASN A 28 -12.81 0.38 -14.29
N ILE A 29 -12.07 1.34 -14.85
CA ILE A 29 -10.76 1.11 -15.48
C ILE A 29 -9.78 0.54 -14.45
N PHE A 30 -9.64 1.18 -13.30
CA PHE A 30 -8.71 0.74 -12.25
C PHE A 30 -9.08 -0.61 -11.61
N ALA A 31 -10.32 -1.07 -11.75
CA ALA A 31 -10.70 -2.40 -11.34
C ALA A 31 -10.05 -3.51 -12.18
N CYS A 32 -9.48 -3.19 -13.35
CA CYS A 32 -8.67 -4.09 -14.19
C CYS A 32 -9.34 -5.44 -14.49
N ARG A 33 -10.67 -5.45 -14.69
CA ARG A 33 -11.46 -6.69 -14.89
C ARG A 33 -11.45 -7.21 -16.33
N THR A 34 -10.95 -6.41 -17.27
CA THR A 34 -10.84 -6.74 -18.69
C THR A 34 -9.48 -6.27 -19.22
N PRO A 35 -8.96 -6.88 -20.30
CA PRO A 35 -7.71 -6.43 -20.91
C PRO A 35 -7.73 -4.95 -21.31
N ASP A 36 -8.85 -4.45 -21.86
CA ASP A 36 -8.99 -3.02 -22.22
C ASP A 36 -8.90 -2.10 -20.99
N ALA A 37 -9.44 -2.54 -19.85
CA ALA A 37 -9.33 -1.79 -18.59
C ALA A 37 -7.87 -1.77 -18.09
N VAL A 38 -7.15 -2.88 -18.23
CA VAL A 38 -5.71 -2.95 -17.91
C VAL A 38 -4.92 -1.98 -18.80
N GLU A 39 -5.16 -1.98 -20.11
CA GLU A 39 -4.47 -1.08 -21.05
C GLU A 39 -4.77 0.40 -20.82
N ALA A 40 -6.03 0.73 -20.52
CA ALA A 40 -6.42 2.08 -20.14
C ALA A 40 -5.77 2.50 -18.81
N ALA A 41 -5.68 1.58 -17.83
CA ALA A 41 -4.99 1.82 -16.57
C ALA A 41 -3.49 2.05 -16.80
N LEU A 42 -2.82 1.21 -17.60
CA LEU A 42 -1.41 1.35 -17.99
C LEU A 42 -1.13 2.72 -18.62
N THR A 43 -1.99 3.15 -19.54
CA THR A 43 -1.85 4.46 -20.20
C THR A 43 -2.02 5.59 -19.20
N TYR A 44 -3.01 5.49 -18.31
CA TYR A 44 -3.24 6.47 -17.24
C TYR A 44 -2.05 6.56 -16.29
N THR A 45 -1.51 5.42 -15.84
CA THR A 45 -0.38 5.38 -14.90
C THR A 45 0.88 5.95 -15.51
N ARG A 46 1.14 5.65 -16.79
CA ARG A 46 2.25 6.26 -17.54
C ARG A 46 2.10 7.79 -17.62
N PHE A 47 0.90 8.29 -17.93
CA PHE A 47 0.65 9.72 -17.99
C PHE A 47 0.80 10.41 -16.61
N LEU A 48 0.31 9.77 -15.56
CA LEU A 48 0.48 10.27 -14.19
C LEU A 48 1.95 10.30 -13.79
N ARG A 49 2.72 9.26 -14.12
CA ARG A 49 4.18 9.20 -13.88
C ARG A 49 4.90 10.37 -14.57
N ILE A 50 4.59 10.63 -15.86
CA ILE A 50 5.16 11.75 -16.63
C ILE A 50 4.82 13.10 -16.00
N SER A 51 3.62 13.23 -15.40
CA SER A 51 3.20 14.47 -14.73
C SER A 51 4.01 14.77 -13.47
N GLY A 52 4.78 13.81 -12.96
CA GLY A 52 5.63 13.95 -11.79
C GLY A 52 4.86 13.88 -10.47
N LEU A 53 5.52 13.39 -9.42
CA LEU A 53 4.94 13.29 -8.09
C LEU A 53 4.98 14.64 -7.35
N THR A 54 3.85 15.07 -6.80
CA THR A 54 3.69 16.31 -6.04
C THR A 54 2.85 16.10 -4.79
N ASN A 55 2.86 17.07 -3.86
CA ASN A 55 2.00 17.04 -2.68
C ASN A 55 0.49 17.13 -3.01
N GLU A 56 0.12 17.55 -4.22
CA GLU A 56 -1.26 17.66 -4.66
C GLU A 56 -1.77 16.36 -5.30
N ASN A 57 -0.90 15.63 -6.01
CA ASN A 57 -1.30 14.46 -6.78
C ASN A 57 -0.90 13.11 -6.17
N TYR A 58 -0.09 13.07 -5.09
CA TYR A 58 0.26 11.81 -4.42
C TYR A 58 -0.94 10.94 -4.00
N PRO A 59 -2.14 11.47 -3.68
CA PRO A 59 -3.28 10.61 -3.37
C PRO A 59 -3.71 9.76 -4.58
N LEU A 60 -3.47 10.22 -5.81
CA LEU A 60 -3.71 9.43 -7.02
C LEU A 60 -2.70 8.28 -7.12
N PHE A 61 -1.42 8.53 -6.82
CA PHE A 61 -0.42 7.46 -6.75
C PHE A 61 -0.83 6.40 -5.72
N LEU A 62 -1.25 6.81 -4.52
CA LEU A 62 -1.73 5.89 -3.48
C LEU A 62 -2.94 5.07 -3.92
N LYS A 63 -3.89 5.68 -4.62
CA LYS A 63 -5.06 4.99 -5.16
C LYS A 63 -4.67 3.91 -6.17
N LEU A 64 -3.67 4.17 -7.01
CA LEU A 64 -3.19 3.20 -7.98
C LEU A 64 -2.46 2.02 -7.34
N LEU A 65 -1.84 2.19 -6.15
CA LEU A 65 -1.23 1.09 -5.40
C LEU A 65 -2.26 0.06 -4.88
N GLU A 66 -3.55 0.40 -4.88
CA GLU A 66 -4.64 -0.52 -4.53
C GLU A 66 -5.04 -1.43 -5.70
N ILE A 67 -4.53 -1.17 -6.92
CA ILE A 67 -4.85 -1.97 -8.10
C ILE A 67 -4.15 -3.33 -8.01
N ASP A 68 -4.94 -4.39 -8.17
CA ASP A 68 -4.51 -5.79 -8.16
C ASP A 68 -3.99 -6.22 -9.55
N ASN A 69 -3.00 -5.49 -10.08
CA ASN A 69 -2.40 -5.76 -11.38
C ASN A 69 -0.94 -5.26 -11.43
N HIS A 70 0.03 -6.17 -11.52
CA HIS A 70 1.45 -5.83 -11.45
C HIS A 70 1.92 -5.02 -12.66
N TYR A 71 1.36 -5.22 -13.86
CA TYR A 71 1.72 -4.42 -15.03
C TYR A 71 1.41 -2.93 -14.79
N VAL A 72 0.26 -2.63 -14.18
CA VAL A 72 -0.14 -1.26 -13.85
C VAL A 72 0.82 -0.63 -12.84
N ILE A 73 1.23 -1.40 -11.82
CA ILE A 73 2.21 -0.92 -10.83
C ILE A 73 3.59 -0.74 -11.46
N ASP A 74 4.01 -1.65 -12.33
CA ASP A 74 5.27 -1.54 -13.06
C ASP A 74 5.29 -0.30 -13.96
N SER A 75 4.20 0.00 -14.64
CA SER A 75 4.05 1.22 -15.44
C SER A 75 4.10 2.50 -14.60
N LEU A 76 3.50 2.48 -13.40
CA LEU A 76 3.54 3.61 -12.46
C LEU A 76 4.95 3.92 -11.97
N ILE A 77 5.76 2.88 -11.74
CA ILE A 77 7.12 2.99 -11.22
C ILE A 77 8.12 3.26 -12.35
N GLY A 78 8.00 2.55 -13.46
CA GLY A 78 9.01 2.48 -14.50
C GLY A 78 10.33 1.90 -13.96
N GLU A 79 11.42 2.59 -14.23
CA GLU A 79 12.80 2.21 -13.84
C GLU A 79 13.21 2.76 -12.46
N ASP A 80 12.33 3.52 -11.80
CA ASP A 80 12.63 4.16 -10.53
C ASP A 80 12.66 3.13 -9.39
N ASP A 81 13.43 3.38 -8.32
CA ASP A 81 13.43 2.52 -7.15
C ASP A 81 12.06 2.61 -6.43
N PRO A 82 11.29 1.51 -6.34
CA PRO A 82 9.98 1.52 -5.68
C PRO A 82 10.07 2.04 -4.25
N PHE A 83 11.17 1.74 -3.54
CA PHE A 83 11.35 2.14 -2.16
C PHE A 83 11.43 3.67 -1.99
N LEU A 84 11.87 4.38 -3.03
CA LEU A 84 12.03 5.83 -3.01
C LEU A 84 10.83 6.58 -3.59
N LEU A 85 9.91 5.92 -4.28
CA LEU A 85 8.83 6.54 -5.06
C LEU A 85 8.09 7.66 -4.29
N LEU A 86 7.61 7.38 -3.09
CA LEU A 86 6.81 8.34 -2.29
C LEU A 86 7.62 9.07 -1.21
N THR A 87 8.93 8.81 -1.11
CA THR A 87 9.80 9.43 -0.09
C THR A 87 9.95 10.96 -0.19
N PRO A 88 9.79 11.61 -1.36
CA PRO A 88 9.76 13.07 -1.45
C PRO A 88 8.54 13.72 -0.80
N ILE A 89 7.46 12.96 -0.57
CA ILE A 89 6.24 13.46 0.04
C ILE A 89 6.41 13.50 1.56
N GLN A 90 6.04 14.63 2.15
CA GLN A 90 6.07 14.77 3.61
C GLN A 90 5.14 13.74 4.26
N PRO A 91 5.60 13.02 5.30
CA PRO A 91 4.75 12.09 6.02
C PRO A 91 3.51 12.80 6.60
N THR A 92 2.34 12.46 6.07
CA THR A 92 1.04 12.91 6.60
C THR A 92 0.28 11.74 7.21
N LYS A 93 -0.69 12.05 8.08
CA LYS A 93 -1.59 11.02 8.63
C LYS A 93 -2.27 10.22 7.52
N HIS A 94 -2.69 10.89 6.44
CA HIS A 94 -3.36 10.24 5.29
C HIS A 94 -2.43 9.24 4.58
N LEU A 95 -1.20 9.66 4.29
CA LEU A 95 -0.19 8.82 3.64
C LEU A 95 0.12 7.57 4.48
N ILE A 96 0.41 7.76 5.77
CA ILE A 96 0.75 6.66 6.68
C ILE A 96 -0.44 5.72 6.89
N SER A 97 -1.66 6.26 7.11
CA SER A 97 -2.85 5.43 7.27
C SER A 97 -3.18 4.61 6.03
N THR A 98 -2.92 5.16 4.84
CA THR A 98 -3.15 4.44 3.58
C THR A 98 -2.15 3.29 3.41
N CYS A 99 -0.89 3.51 3.82
CA CYS A 99 0.13 2.45 3.85
C CYS A 99 -0.28 1.30 4.77
N PHE A 100 -0.75 1.56 5.99
CA PHE A 100 -1.24 0.51 6.88
C PHE A 100 -2.54 -0.14 6.40
N ARG A 101 -3.42 0.61 5.72
CA ARG A 101 -4.60 0.05 5.06
C ARG A 101 -4.22 -0.95 3.97
N LEU A 102 -3.24 -0.62 3.14
CA LEU A 102 -2.70 -1.55 2.14
C LEU A 102 -2.16 -2.82 2.83
N LEU A 103 -1.30 -2.67 3.85
CA LEU A 103 -0.80 -3.84 4.60
C LEU A 103 -1.93 -4.66 5.22
N THR A 104 -3.00 -4.03 5.71
CA THR A 104 -4.15 -4.73 6.28
C THR A 104 -4.90 -5.55 5.23
N ASN A 105 -5.17 -4.96 4.06
CA ASN A 105 -5.96 -5.58 3.00
C ASN A 105 -5.28 -6.78 2.35
N TRP A 106 -3.95 -6.79 2.29
CA TRP A 106 -3.20 -7.82 1.59
C TRP A 106 -2.66 -8.91 2.52
N HIS A 107 -2.81 -10.15 2.09
CA HIS A 107 -2.16 -11.29 2.73
C HIS A 107 -0.66 -11.35 2.36
N PRO A 108 0.19 -11.99 3.19
CA PRO A 108 1.56 -12.31 2.82
C PRO A 108 1.65 -13.00 1.45
N GLY A 109 2.44 -12.45 0.54
CA GLY A 109 2.57 -12.94 -0.85
C GLY A 109 1.47 -12.48 -1.82
N GLY A 110 0.34 -11.96 -1.32
CA GLY A 110 -0.73 -11.39 -2.15
C GLY A 110 -0.51 -9.94 -2.56
N ILE A 111 0.32 -9.20 -1.83
CA ILE A 111 0.77 -7.87 -2.24
C ILE A 111 1.91 -7.99 -3.25
N TYR A 112 1.82 -7.26 -4.36
CA TYR A 112 2.91 -7.19 -5.33
C TYR A 112 4.20 -6.66 -4.67
N PRO A 113 5.38 -7.29 -4.86
CA PRO A 113 6.59 -6.91 -4.14
C PRO A 113 7.00 -5.44 -4.27
N LYS A 114 6.83 -4.81 -5.44
CA LYS A 114 7.16 -3.38 -5.59
C LYS A 114 6.19 -2.48 -4.82
N THR A 115 4.90 -2.82 -4.78
CA THR A 115 3.91 -2.12 -3.93
C THR A 115 4.29 -2.22 -2.45
N LEU A 116 4.69 -3.41 -2.00
CA LEU A 116 5.18 -3.58 -0.63
C LEU A 116 6.42 -2.73 -0.36
N SER A 117 7.39 -2.68 -1.28
CA SER A 117 8.58 -1.83 -1.15
C SER A 117 8.24 -0.34 -1.04
N ILE A 118 7.29 0.17 -1.83
CA ILE A 118 6.82 1.57 -1.74
C ILE A 118 6.26 1.85 -0.35
N VAL A 119 5.38 0.97 0.14
CA VAL A 119 4.77 1.08 1.48
C VAL A 119 5.85 1.09 2.57
N LEU A 120 6.83 0.18 2.48
CA LEU A 120 7.92 0.11 3.45
C LEU A 120 8.82 1.35 3.41
N GLY A 121 9.08 1.92 2.23
CA GLY A 121 9.83 3.17 2.09
C GLY A 121 9.18 4.34 2.83
N VAL A 122 7.87 4.52 2.65
CA VAL A 122 7.10 5.54 3.37
C VAL A 122 7.16 5.33 4.87
N LEU A 123 6.93 4.09 5.35
CA LEU A 123 6.93 3.79 6.78
C LEU A 123 8.32 3.94 7.39
N GLN A 124 9.40 3.61 6.67
CA GLN A 124 10.76 3.78 7.14
C GLN A 124 11.11 5.25 7.34
N VAL A 125 10.68 6.13 6.43
CA VAL A 125 10.85 7.58 6.56
C VAL A 125 10.00 8.11 7.73
N ALA A 126 8.71 7.74 7.78
CA ALA A 126 7.77 8.21 8.80
C ALA A 126 8.17 7.84 10.23
N TYR A 127 8.70 6.64 10.43
CA TYR A 127 9.13 6.15 11.75
C TYR A 127 10.65 6.15 11.93
N SER A 128 11.38 6.95 11.14
CA SER A 128 12.81 7.24 11.37
C SER A 128 13.08 7.69 12.80
N TYR A 129 12.21 8.58 13.31
CA TYR A 129 12.07 8.91 14.71
C TYR A 129 10.70 8.43 15.19
N ALA A 130 10.68 7.34 15.95
CA ALA A 130 9.44 6.65 16.31
C ALA A 130 8.41 7.55 16.99
N LYS A 131 8.85 8.43 17.89
CA LYS A 131 7.97 9.37 18.61
C LYS A 131 7.31 10.39 17.67
N ASP A 132 8.04 10.88 16.67
CA ASP A 132 7.48 11.83 15.69
C ASP A 132 6.52 11.14 14.74
N GLY A 133 6.88 9.96 14.22
CA GLY A 133 5.98 9.13 13.43
C GLY A 133 4.68 8.80 14.17
N TYR A 134 4.78 8.43 15.45
CA TYR A 134 3.62 8.15 16.31
C TYR A 134 2.74 9.37 16.55
N ARG A 135 3.32 10.58 16.60
CA ARG A 135 2.55 11.83 16.70
C ARG A 135 1.75 12.13 15.43
N ILE A 136 2.29 11.80 14.26
CA ILE A 136 1.59 11.97 12.97
C ILE A 136 0.48 10.92 12.83
N HIS A 137 0.80 9.67 13.13
CA HIS A 137 -0.13 8.54 13.06
C HIS A 137 0.09 7.61 14.26
N LYS A 138 -0.86 7.63 15.20
CA LYS A 138 -0.88 6.71 16.34
C LYS A 138 -1.05 5.28 15.83
N LEU A 139 -0.05 4.45 16.09
CA LEU A 139 -0.04 3.05 15.72
C LEU A 139 -0.97 2.25 16.64
N SER A 140 -1.49 1.16 16.13
CA SER A 140 -2.11 0.09 16.91
C SER A 140 -1.26 -1.18 16.86
N VAL A 141 -1.55 -2.13 17.75
CA VAL A 141 -1.01 -3.50 17.68
C VAL A 141 -1.33 -4.16 16.34
N ASN A 142 -2.52 -3.89 15.81
CA ASN A 142 -2.95 -4.44 14.55
C ASN A 142 -2.08 -3.93 13.39
N ASP A 143 -1.67 -2.66 13.41
CA ASP A 143 -0.75 -2.09 12.41
C ASP A 143 0.62 -2.78 12.45
N VAL A 144 1.15 -2.98 13.66
CA VAL A 144 2.41 -3.72 13.88
C VAL A 144 2.32 -5.17 13.41
N ASN A 145 1.19 -5.84 13.66
CA ASN A 145 0.94 -7.20 13.19
C ASN A 145 0.84 -7.28 11.66
N ASN A 146 0.13 -6.32 11.05
CA ASN A 146 -0.01 -6.25 9.60
C ASN A 146 1.30 -5.85 8.90
N LEU A 147 2.21 -5.15 9.56
CA LEU A 147 3.58 -4.98 9.09
C LEU A 147 4.38 -6.28 9.22
N GLY A 148 4.36 -6.90 10.40
CA GLY A 148 5.16 -8.08 10.71
C GLY A 148 4.75 -9.33 9.93
N LYS A 149 3.49 -9.47 9.51
CA LYS A 149 3.01 -10.66 8.77
C LYS A 149 3.73 -10.89 7.45
N HIS A 150 4.30 -9.84 6.85
CA HIS A 150 5.03 -9.93 5.59
C HIS A 150 6.47 -10.42 5.76
N LEU A 151 6.95 -10.64 6.99
CA LEU A 151 8.24 -11.26 7.24
C LEU A 151 8.28 -12.70 6.72
N ASN A 152 9.35 -13.03 6.00
CA ASN A 152 9.58 -14.37 5.48
C ASN A 152 10.85 -14.99 6.08
N LYS A 153 10.67 -15.91 7.04
CA LYS A 153 11.78 -16.62 7.68
C LYS A 153 12.68 -17.39 6.71
N ASP A 154 12.12 -17.89 5.62
CA ASP A 154 12.85 -18.72 4.64
C ASP A 154 13.90 -17.90 3.89
N LYS A 155 13.69 -16.58 3.74
CA LYS A 155 14.63 -15.68 3.07
C LYS A 155 15.68 -15.07 3.99
N GLY A 156 15.51 -15.21 5.31
CA GLY A 156 16.43 -14.68 6.32
C GLY A 156 16.47 -13.15 6.39
N GLN A 157 17.25 -12.61 7.33
CA GLN A 157 17.29 -11.17 7.64
C GLN A 157 17.93 -10.29 6.55
N THR A 158 18.67 -10.88 5.62
CA THR A 158 19.40 -10.16 4.57
C THR A 158 18.52 -9.83 3.36
N ASP A 159 17.35 -10.48 3.26
CA ASP A 159 16.35 -10.12 2.25
C ASP A 159 15.93 -8.64 2.42
N PRO A 160 15.86 -7.84 1.33
CA PRO A 160 15.58 -6.41 1.43
C PRO A 160 14.26 -6.07 2.14
N VAL A 161 13.20 -6.85 1.88
CA VAL A 161 11.88 -6.65 2.49
C VAL A 161 11.95 -6.98 3.98
N ASN A 162 12.53 -8.12 4.34
CA ASN A 162 12.72 -8.48 5.75
C ASN A 162 13.54 -7.43 6.49
N ARG A 163 14.65 -6.97 5.90
CA ARG A 163 15.51 -5.95 6.49
C ARG A 163 14.75 -4.65 6.74
N ALA A 164 13.96 -4.18 5.77
CA ALA A 164 13.16 -2.97 5.90
C ALA A 164 12.10 -3.11 7.02
N ILE A 165 11.36 -4.23 7.05
CA ILE A 165 10.37 -4.50 8.09
C ILE A 165 11.04 -4.54 9.48
N LEU A 166 12.13 -5.29 9.63
CA LEU A 166 12.84 -5.42 10.91
C LEU A 166 13.43 -4.10 11.40
N ASP A 167 13.91 -3.24 10.50
CA ASP A 167 14.39 -1.90 10.83
C ASP A 167 13.24 -0.98 11.29
N ILE A 168 12.10 -1.01 10.61
CA ILE A 168 10.90 -0.26 11.04
C ILE A 168 10.46 -0.74 12.44
N LEU A 169 10.37 -2.06 12.65
CA LEU A 169 10.02 -2.63 13.95
C LEU A 169 11.05 -2.27 15.03
N ASP A 170 12.34 -2.23 14.72
CA ASP A 170 13.39 -1.78 15.65
C ASP A 170 13.19 -0.34 16.06
N ARG A 171 12.94 0.55 15.11
CA ARG A 171 12.70 1.97 15.41
C ARG A 171 11.46 2.13 16.27
N ILE A 172 10.34 1.50 15.91
CA ILE A 172 9.09 1.59 16.67
C ILE A 172 9.25 0.98 18.08
N SER A 173 10.05 -0.08 18.25
CA SER A 173 10.31 -0.64 19.59
C SER A 173 10.97 0.35 20.56
N ARG A 174 11.59 1.43 20.06
CA ARG A 174 12.17 2.48 20.92
C ARG A 174 11.14 3.39 21.56
N LEU A 175 9.84 3.22 21.28
CA LEU A 175 8.77 3.89 22.01
C LEU A 175 8.68 3.42 23.48
N GLU A 176 9.26 2.27 23.81
CA GLU A 176 9.42 1.79 25.18
C GLU A 176 10.09 2.84 26.06
N GLY A 177 9.47 3.15 27.20
CA GLY A 177 9.89 4.16 28.17
C GLY A 177 9.64 5.61 27.76
N GLN A 178 8.98 5.89 26.62
CA GLN A 178 8.85 7.25 26.08
C GLN A 178 7.47 7.89 26.22
N GLY A 179 6.47 7.16 26.71
CA GLY A 179 5.09 7.65 26.77
C GLY A 179 4.12 6.78 27.57
N ASP A 180 2.94 6.59 27.02
CA ASP A 180 1.79 5.95 27.67
C ASP A 180 1.79 4.41 27.51
N ASP A 181 0.83 3.77 28.16
CA ASP A 181 0.66 2.31 28.11
C ASP A 181 0.43 1.78 26.68
N GLU A 182 -0.15 2.59 25.78
CA GLU A 182 -0.33 2.22 24.37
C GLU A 182 1.03 2.13 23.66
N MET A 183 1.90 3.13 23.83
CA MET A 183 3.26 3.11 23.30
C MET A 183 4.06 1.90 23.81
N GLU A 184 3.95 1.59 25.10
CA GLU A 184 4.59 0.42 25.73
C GLU A 184 4.11 -0.90 25.11
N LEU A 185 2.81 -1.00 24.86
CA LEU A 185 2.21 -2.20 24.30
C LEU A 185 2.65 -2.41 22.84
N ILE A 186 2.70 -1.34 22.05
CA ILE A 186 3.18 -1.35 20.65
C ILE A 186 4.67 -1.72 20.59
N ALA A 187 5.49 -1.11 21.44
CA ALA A 187 6.92 -1.38 21.49
C ALA A 187 7.21 -2.86 21.84
N ARG A 188 6.51 -3.39 22.85
CA ARG A 188 6.58 -4.81 23.22
C ARG A 188 6.16 -5.72 22.07
N GLN A 189 5.10 -5.38 21.33
CA GLN A 189 4.68 -6.17 20.17
C GLN A 189 5.76 -6.19 19.07
N CYS A 190 6.40 -5.05 18.77
CA CYS A 190 7.52 -5.01 17.84
C CYS A 190 8.66 -5.93 18.28
N ASN A 191 9.06 -5.87 19.56
CA ASN A 191 10.10 -6.72 20.12
C ASN A 191 9.71 -8.21 20.08
N LEU A 192 8.45 -8.53 20.34
CA LEU A 192 7.92 -9.89 20.28
C LEU A 192 8.06 -10.48 18.86
N ILE A 193 7.59 -9.74 17.84
CA ILE A 193 7.67 -10.16 16.43
C ILE A 193 9.13 -10.37 16.02
N ARG A 194 10.02 -9.41 16.33
CA ARG A 194 11.45 -9.51 16.01
C ARG A 194 12.11 -10.71 16.67
N THR A 195 11.84 -10.94 17.95
CA THR A 195 12.36 -12.11 18.69
C THR A 195 11.91 -13.41 18.04
N HIS A 196 10.64 -13.50 17.65
CA HIS A 196 10.11 -14.69 16.98
C HIS A 196 10.71 -14.84 15.59
N PHE A 197 11.01 -13.77 14.86
CA PHE A 197 11.67 -13.85 13.57
C PHE A 197 13.09 -14.44 13.68
N PHE A 198 13.91 -13.93 14.60
CA PHE A 198 15.31 -14.34 14.75
C PHE A 198 15.48 -15.73 15.37
N ASP A 199 14.57 -16.14 16.25
CA ASP A 199 14.62 -17.46 16.87
C ASP A 199 14.05 -18.54 15.93
N LYS A 200 14.92 -19.45 15.48
CA LYS A 200 14.55 -20.58 14.61
C LYS A 200 13.60 -21.57 15.29
N ARG A 201 13.55 -21.59 16.63
CA ARG A 201 12.69 -22.51 17.40
C ARG A 201 11.29 -21.97 17.61
N LYS A 202 11.09 -20.66 17.47
CA LYS A 202 9.80 -20.00 17.64
C LYS A 202 9.04 -19.92 16.33
N LYS A 203 7.71 -19.91 16.37
CA LYS A 203 6.91 -19.74 15.17
C LYS A 203 6.34 -18.33 15.10
N MET A 204 6.11 -17.82 13.88
CA MET A 204 5.51 -16.49 13.74
C MET A 204 4.08 -16.44 14.29
N GLU A 205 3.35 -17.56 14.25
CA GLU A 205 1.98 -17.70 14.77
C GLU A 205 1.87 -17.52 16.30
N ASP A 206 2.99 -17.64 17.03
CA ASP A 206 3.05 -17.38 18.46
C ASP A 206 3.10 -15.86 18.78
N ALA A 207 3.49 -15.03 17.80
CA ALA A 207 3.59 -13.57 17.94
C ALA A 207 2.51 -12.80 17.17
N ILE A 208 2.06 -13.34 16.03
CA ILE A 208 1.09 -12.72 15.13
C ILE A 208 -0.08 -13.69 14.98
N PRO A 209 -1.35 -13.22 15.09
CA PRO A 209 -2.52 -14.08 14.89
C PRO A 209 -2.44 -14.88 13.59
N GLN A 210 -2.66 -16.19 13.67
CA GLN A 210 -2.52 -17.12 12.54
C GLN A 210 -3.36 -16.71 11.32
N VAL A 211 -4.53 -16.10 11.55
CA VAL A 211 -5.43 -15.61 10.49
C VAL A 211 -4.75 -14.58 9.58
N LEU A 212 -3.77 -13.84 10.08
CA LEU A 212 -3.01 -12.84 9.32
C LEU A 212 -1.84 -13.44 8.55
N LEU A 213 -1.41 -14.67 8.88
CA LEU A 213 -0.25 -15.33 8.29
C LEU A 213 -0.60 -16.24 7.10
N VAL A 214 -1.88 -16.28 6.71
CA VAL A 214 -2.36 -17.03 5.54
C VAL A 214 -1.67 -16.48 4.29
N LYS A 215 -0.96 -17.34 3.55
CA LYS A 215 -0.26 -16.94 2.33
C LYS A 215 -1.24 -16.80 1.16
N SER A 216 -0.96 -15.86 0.28
CA SER A 216 -1.63 -15.66 -1.00
C SER A 216 -0.59 -15.50 -2.10
N ASP A 217 -1.05 -15.41 -3.35
CA ASP A 217 -0.23 -15.13 -4.53
C ASP A 217 -0.92 -14.04 -5.35
N TYR A 218 -0.17 -12.97 -5.65
CA TYR A 218 -0.66 -11.79 -6.37
C TYR A 218 -1.00 -12.09 -7.84
N LEU A 219 -0.50 -13.19 -8.40
CA LEU A 219 -0.77 -13.57 -9.80
C LEU A 219 -2.12 -14.27 -9.99
N VAL A 220 -2.80 -14.70 -8.92
CA VAL A 220 -3.96 -15.60 -9.01
C VAL A 220 -5.18 -14.96 -9.67
N LYS A 221 -5.38 -13.65 -9.49
CA LYS A 221 -6.58 -12.92 -9.97
C LYS A 221 -6.29 -11.97 -11.11
N GLU A 222 -5.07 -12.02 -11.63
CA GLU A 222 -4.60 -11.01 -12.54
C GLU A 222 -5.14 -11.19 -13.96
N VAL A 223 -5.54 -10.07 -14.57
CA VAL A 223 -5.92 -10.00 -15.98
C VAL A 223 -4.73 -9.46 -16.77
N LEU A 224 -4.36 -10.17 -17.84
CA LEU A 224 -3.28 -9.78 -18.74
C LEU A 224 -3.75 -8.68 -19.71
N PRO A 225 -2.89 -7.72 -20.08
CA PRO A 225 -3.16 -6.83 -21.21
C PRO A 225 -3.12 -7.62 -22.54
N ASN A 226 -3.82 -7.15 -23.58
CA ASN A 226 -3.70 -7.75 -24.91
C ASN A 226 -2.37 -7.34 -25.58
N THR A 227 -1.92 -6.13 -25.28
CA THR A 227 -0.66 -5.55 -25.74
C THR A 227 0.11 -4.99 -24.56
N VAL A 228 1.35 -5.44 -24.39
CA VAL A 228 2.30 -4.76 -23.49
C VAL A 228 2.97 -3.70 -24.36
N PHE A 229 2.79 -2.42 -24.02
CA PHE A 229 3.52 -1.35 -24.70
C PHE A 229 5.01 -1.51 -24.39
N GLU A 230 5.80 -1.96 -25.37
CA GLU A 230 7.26 -1.86 -25.33
C GLU A 230 7.65 -0.40 -25.62
N ASP A 231 8.56 0.15 -24.81
CA ASP A 231 9.10 1.51 -24.95
C ASP A 231 10.10 1.63 -26.11
#